data_AF-A0A962HAN6-F1
#
_entry.id   AF-A0A962HAN6-F1
#
_cell.length_a   1.000
_cell.length_b   1.000
_cell.length_c   1.000
_cell.angle_alpha   90.00
_cell.angle_beta   90.00
_cell.angle_gamma   90.00
#
_symmetry.space_group_name_H-M   'P 1'
#
loop_
_entity.id
_entity.type
_entity.pdbx_description
1 polymer ?
#
loop_
_entity_poly.entity_id
_entity_poly.type
_entity_poly.pdbx_seq_one_letter_code
_entity_poly.pdbx_strand_id
1 'polypeptide(L)'
;MSDLFQLQSPFEPAGDQPQAIARLIDGIRAGEAHQVLLGVTGSGKTYTIANVVQAIQRPTLVLAPNKTLAAQLYGEFKEFFPNNAVEYFVSYYD
;
A
#
# COMPACT_ATOMS: atom_id res chain seq x y z
N MET A 1 8.53 -19.63 8.07
CA MET A 1 9.21 -18.71 7.13
C MET A 1 8.24 -17.56 6.90
N SER A 2 8.66 -16.32 7.01
CA SER A 2 7.78 -15.19 6.71
C SER A 2 7.55 -15.14 5.21
N ASP A 3 6.31 -15.33 4.77
CA ASP A 3 5.97 -15.21 3.35
C ASP A 3 6.24 -13.78 2.89
N LEU A 4 7.03 -13.64 1.83
CA LEU A 4 7.31 -12.35 1.20
C LEU A 4 6.02 -11.77 0.63
N PHE A 5 5.86 -10.45 0.68
CA PHE A 5 4.75 -9.76 0.00
C PHE A 5 4.85 -9.98 -1.51
N GLN A 6 3.76 -10.48 -2.11
CA GLN A 6 3.65 -10.77 -3.54
C GLN A 6 2.46 -10.01 -4.13
N LEU A 7 2.74 -8.87 -4.75
CA LEU A 7 1.78 -8.05 -5.46
C LEU A 7 1.30 -8.79 -6.71
N GLN A 8 0.01 -9.01 -6.81
CA GLN A 8 -0.69 -9.51 -7.99
C GLN A 8 -1.49 -8.36 -8.60
N SER A 9 -1.23 -8.09 -9.89
CA SER A 9 -1.98 -7.09 -10.65
C SER A 9 -1.82 -7.38 -12.13
N PRO A 10 -2.88 -7.22 -12.95
CA PRO A 10 -2.77 -7.30 -14.40
C PRO A 10 -2.15 -6.03 -15.03
N PHE A 11 -1.89 -5.01 -14.22
CA PHE A 11 -1.35 -3.72 -14.65
C PHE A 11 0.08 -3.53 -14.14
N GLU A 12 0.88 -2.80 -14.91
CA GLU A 12 2.18 -2.27 -14.48
C GLU A 12 2.04 -0.80 -14.04
N PRO A 13 2.93 -0.29 -13.15
CA PRO A 13 2.94 1.12 -12.78
C PRO A 13 3.08 2.03 -14.00
N ALA A 14 2.21 3.03 -14.10
CA ALA A 14 2.13 3.93 -15.27
C ALA A 14 2.07 5.40 -14.86
N GLY A 15 2.30 6.31 -15.81
CA GLY A 15 2.34 7.75 -15.57
C GLY A 15 3.44 8.11 -14.57
N ASP A 16 3.09 8.86 -13.52
CA ASP A 16 4.02 9.29 -12.47
C ASP A 16 4.29 8.23 -11.39
N GLN A 17 3.54 7.10 -11.41
CA GLN A 17 3.66 6.06 -10.39
C GLN A 17 5.08 5.47 -10.27
N PRO A 18 5.80 5.09 -11.37
CA PRO A 18 7.13 4.52 -11.25
C PRO A 18 8.10 5.43 -10.49
N GLN A 19 8.06 6.74 -10.77
CA GLN A 19 8.92 7.71 -10.10
C GLN A 19 8.52 7.91 -8.64
N ALA A 20 7.22 7.97 -8.34
CA ALA A 20 6.73 8.08 -6.96
C ALA A 20 7.12 6.86 -6.12
N ILE A 21 6.97 5.66 -6.66
CA ILE A 21 7.36 4.39 -6.02
C ILE A 21 8.85 4.41 -5.69
N ALA A 22 9.70 4.73 -6.68
CA ALA A 22 11.15 4.78 -6.50
C ALA A 22 11.57 5.76 -5.39
N ARG A 23 11.04 6.99 -5.42
CA ARG A 23 11.35 8.01 -4.40
C ARG A 23 10.95 7.57 -2.99
N LEU A 24 9.76 6.97 -2.83
CA LEU A 24 9.30 6.48 -1.53
C LEU A 24 10.18 5.35 -1.00
N ILE A 25 10.59 4.41 -1.88
CA ILE A 25 11.49 3.32 -1.52
C ILE A 25 12.85 3.86 -1.06
N ASP A 26 13.40 4.82 -1.81
CA ASP A 26 14.70 5.42 -1.50
C ASP A 26 14.67 6.17 -0.17
N GLY A 27 13.64 6.96 0.08
CA GLY A 27 13.48 7.64 1.38
C GLY A 27 13.37 6.66 2.55
N ILE A 28 12.63 5.55 2.38
CA ILE A 28 12.51 4.52 3.42
C ILE A 28 13.88 3.88 3.69
N ARG A 29 14.65 3.56 2.64
CA ARG A 29 15.99 2.95 2.75
C ARG A 29 17.02 3.92 3.32
N ALA A 30 16.87 5.22 3.05
CA ALA A 30 17.68 6.28 3.64
C ALA A 30 17.37 6.54 5.13
N GLY A 31 16.32 5.91 5.67
CA GLY A 31 15.91 6.08 7.07
C GLY A 31 15.06 7.32 7.32
N GLU A 32 14.45 7.91 6.28
CA GLU A 32 13.54 9.03 6.44
C GLU A 32 12.29 8.60 7.22
N ALA A 33 12.06 9.25 8.36
CA ALA A 33 10.94 8.92 9.23
C ALA A 33 9.57 9.36 8.67
N HIS A 34 9.55 10.43 7.86
CA HIS A 34 8.33 11.04 7.34
C HIS A 34 8.46 11.36 5.86
N GLN A 35 7.48 10.90 5.08
CA GLN A 35 7.38 11.15 3.65
C GLN A 35 5.92 11.39 3.27
N VAL A 36 5.69 12.14 2.19
CA VAL A 36 4.34 12.49 1.72
C VAL A 36 4.21 12.14 0.24
N LEU A 37 3.25 11.28 -0.10
CA LEU A 37 2.85 11.03 -1.47
C LEU A 37 1.77 12.04 -1.89
N LEU A 38 2.17 13.08 -2.61
CA LEU A 38 1.24 14.04 -3.21
C LEU A 38 0.65 13.46 -4.50
N GLY A 39 -0.52 12.83 -4.41
CA GLY A 39 -1.20 12.23 -5.55
C GLY A 39 -2.63 12.75 -5.74
N VAL A 40 -2.98 13.12 -6.98
CA VAL A 40 -4.34 13.53 -7.35
C VAL A 40 -5.35 12.37 -7.21
N THR A 41 -6.64 12.66 -7.13
CA THR A 41 -7.69 11.62 -7.14
C THR A 41 -7.65 10.85 -8.45
N GLY A 42 -7.84 9.53 -8.40
CA GLY A 42 -7.78 8.66 -9.59
C GLY A 42 -6.38 8.24 -10.05
N SER A 43 -5.30 8.75 -9.43
CA SER A 43 -3.91 8.40 -9.80
C SER A 43 -3.44 7.00 -9.37
N GLY A 44 -4.30 6.19 -8.73
CA GLY A 44 -3.91 4.85 -8.25
C GLY A 44 -2.97 4.87 -7.04
N LYS A 45 -3.26 5.70 -6.04
CA LYS A 45 -2.45 5.82 -4.80
C LYS A 45 -2.31 4.49 -4.06
N THR A 46 -3.37 3.70 -3.94
CA THR A 46 -3.29 2.39 -3.27
C THR A 46 -2.32 1.46 -3.99
N TYR A 47 -2.40 1.38 -5.31
CA TYR A 47 -1.49 0.55 -6.11
C TYR A 47 -0.03 1.04 -6.02
N THR A 48 0.18 2.36 -5.97
CA THR A 48 1.51 2.96 -5.70
C THR A 48 2.07 2.48 -4.36
N ILE A 49 1.27 2.55 -3.29
CA ILE A 49 1.69 2.09 -1.95
C ILE A 49 1.87 0.57 -1.91
N ALA A 50 1.05 -0.21 -2.61
CA ALA A 50 1.21 -1.66 -2.70
C ALA A 50 2.57 -2.04 -3.32
N ASN A 51 2.99 -1.35 -4.38
CA ASN A 51 4.32 -1.54 -4.96
C ASN A 51 5.44 -1.22 -3.96
N VAL A 52 5.29 -0.16 -3.15
CA VAL A 52 6.25 0.18 -2.09
C VAL A 52 6.29 -0.92 -1.03
N VAL A 53 5.14 -1.43 -0.57
CA VAL A 53 5.05 -2.53 0.41
C VAL A 53 5.76 -3.78 -0.12
N GLN A 54 5.51 -4.17 -1.38
CA GLN A 54 6.23 -5.28 -2.02
C GLN A 54 7.74 -5.04 -2.06
N ALA A 55 8.22 -3.84 -2.41
CA ALA A 55 9.65 -3.59 -2.54
C ALA A 55 10.38 -3.55 -1.19
N ILE A 56 9.69 -3.11 -0.13
CA ILE A 56 10.27 -2.89 1.19
C ILE A 56 10.20 -4.14 2.08
N GLN A 57 9.23 -5.04 1.86
CA GLN A 57 9.11 -6.31 2.59
C GLN A 57 9.02 -6.13 4.11
N ARG A 58 8.24 -5.14 4.57
CA ARG A 58 8.00 -4.86 6.00
C ARG A 58 6.53 -4.95 6.34
N PRO A 59 6.16 -5.53 7.50
CA PRO A 59 4.80 -5.43 8.02
C PRO A 59 4.34 -3.97 8.04
N THR A 60 3.17 -3.70 7.47
CA THR A 60 2.68 -2.34 7.20
C THR A 60 1.30 -2.15 7.84
N LEU A 61 1.11 -1.03 8.52
CA LEU A 61 -0.17 -0.61 9.07
C LEU A 61 -0.72 0.55 8.22
N VAL A 62 -1.92 0.37 7.67
CA VAL A 62 -2.63 1.42 6.93
C VAL A 62 -3.74 1.98 7.81
N LEU A 63 -3.69 3.27 8.09
CA LEU A 63 -4.67 3.97 8.90
C LEU A 63 -5.64 4.73 7.99
N ALA A 64 -6.95 4.53 8.20
CA ALA A 64 -8.01 5.21 7.47
C ALA A 64 -8.86 6.04 8.44
N PRO A 65 -9.40 7.20 8.03
CA PRO A 65 -10.12 8.10 8.94
C PRO A 65 -11.56 7.64 9.24
N ASN A 66 -12.07 6.62 8.54
CA ASN A 66 -13.41 6.07 8.78
C ASN A 66 -13.52 4.61 8.31
N LYS A 67 -14.57 3.92 8.78
CA LYS A 67 -14.83 2.50 8.49
C LYS A 67 -15.04 2.22 7.00
N THR A 68 -15.66 3.15 6.26
CA THR A 68 -15.92 2.98 4.82
C THR A 68 -14.63 2.93 4.00
N LEU A 69 -13.73 3.90 4.21
CA LEU A 69 -12.43 3.93 3.55
C LEU A 69 -11.55 2.77 4.01
N ALA A 70 -11.64 2.38 5.29
CA ALA A 70 -10.91 1.22 5.81
C ALA A 70 -11.33 -0.06 5.07
N ALA A 71 -12.64 -0.29 4.90
CA ALA A 71 -13.16 -1.44 4.18
C ALA A 71 -12.77 -1.43 2.69
N GLN A 72 -12.79 -0.26 2.03
CA GLN A 72 -12.35 -0.11 0.64
C GLN A 72 -10.87 -0.47 0.49
N LEU A 73 -10.00 0.10 1.31
CA LEU A 73 -8.56 -0.19 1.29
C LEU A 73 -8.29 -1.66 1.60
N TYR A 74 -9.00 -2.25 2.56
CA TYR A 74 -8.88 -3.68 2.86
C TYR A 74 -9.19 -4.55 1.63
N GLY A 75 -10.28 -4.26 0.92
CA GLY A 75 -10.64 -4.96 -0.33
C GLY A 75 -9.54 -4.83 -1.39
N GLU A 76 -9.10 -3.60 -1.67
CA GLU A 76 -8.04 -3.33 -2.64
C GLU A 76 -6.72 -4.06 -2.28
N PHE A 77 -6.29 -3.99 -1.02
CA PHE A 77 -5.08 -4.70 -0.59
C PHE A 77 -5.24 -6.22 -0.62
N LYS A 78 -6.44 -6.76 -0.36
CA LYS A 78 -6.68 -8.21 -0.44
C LYS A 78 -6.60 -8.72 -1.87
N GLU A 79 -7.07 -7.93 -2.83
CA GLU A 79 -6.92 -8.21 -4.27
C GLU A 79 -5.44 -8.12 -4.70
N PHE A 80 -4.70 -7.12 -4.21
CA PHE A 80 -3.29 -6.94 -4.52
C PHE A 80 -2.38 -8.00 -3.88
N PHE A 81 -2.71 -8.51 -2.70
CA PHE A 81 -1.89 -9.48 -1.97
C PHE A 81 -2.70 -10.72 -1.57
N PRO A 82 -3.22 -11.50 -2.53
CA PRO A 82 -4.12 -12.61 -2.26
C PRO A 82 -3.44 -13.75 -1.49
N ASN A 83 -2.11 -13.84 -1.60
CA ASN A 83 -1.28 -14.85 -0.95
C ASN A 83 -0.63 -14.38 0.36
N ASN A 84 -0.96 -13.17 0.84
CA ASN A 84 -0.43 -12.64 2.09
C ASN A 84 -1.55 -12.36 3.11
N ALA A 85 -1.15 -12.23 4.37
CA ALA A 85 -2.04 -11.84 5.47
C ALA A 85 -2.38 -10.35 5.38
N VAL A 86 -3.49 -10.05 4.70
CA VAL A 86 -4.16 -8.75 4.72
C VAL A 86 -5.32 -8.87 5.70
N GLU A 87 -5.28 -8.07 6.76
CA GLU A 87 -6.18 -8.13 7.91
C GLU A 87 -6.95 -6.82 8.10
N TYR A 88 -8.10 -6.90 8.75
CA TYR A 88 -8.98 -5.76 9.01
C TYR A 88 -9.22 -5.57 10.50
N PHE A 89 -8.88 -4.39 11.03
CA PHE A 89 -9.00 -4.08 12.46
C PHE A 89 -9.72 -2.75 12.68
N VAL A 90 -10.97 -2.82 13.16
CA VAL A 90 -11.81 -1.68 13.52
C VAL A 90 -12.61 -1.99 14.78
N SER A 91 -13.21 -0.97 15.39
CA SER A 91 -14.21 -1.19 16.45
C SER A 91 -15.33 -2.08 15.94
N TYR A 92 -15.62 -3.14 16.68
CA TYR A 92 -16.76 -4.04 16.45
C TYR A 92 -18.07 -3.48 17.01
N TYR A 93 -18.02 -2.34 17.70
CA TYR A 93 -19.19 -1.52 18.04
C TYR A 93 -19.46 -0.53 16.91
N ASP A 94 -20.74 -0.35 16.60
CA ASP A 94 -21.22 0.63 15.63
C ASP A 94 -21.00 2.07 16.09
#